data_AF-A0A2U1QR78-F1
#
_entry.id   AF-A0A2U1QR78-F1
#
_cell.length_a   1.000
_cell.length_b   1.000
_cell.length_c   1.000
_cell.angle_alpha   90.00
_cell.angle_beta   90.00
_cell.angle_gamma   90.00
#
_symmetry.space_group_name_H-M   'P 1'
#
loop_
_entity.id
_entity.type
_entity.pdbx_description
1 polymer ?
#
loop_
_entity_poly.entity_id
_entity_poly.type
_entity_poly.pdbx_seq_one_letter_code
_entity_poly.pdbx_strand_id
1 'polypeptide(L)'
;MKIKNILPVLLFFVSFSFYAQNDKTDEKREKIEAFKVSFLTTELELTSTEAEKFWPIYNAYDDKQFELRHEKMKTYLRKLDDDNINSLSEKEACTLLSQIESTDKELYLLREKYMASLKKVLSSKKILKLKKSEDDFNRKLLKQYREKAGKS
;
A
#
# COMPACT_ATOMS: atom_id res chain seq x y z
N MET A 1 9.37 -1.87 -53.97
CA MET A 1 9.71 -1.12 -52.74
C MET A 1 10.82 -1.84 -52.01
N LYS A 2 11.89 -1.12 -51.65
CA LYS A 2 13.12 -1.68 -51.08
C LYS A 2 12.88 -2.15 -49.65
N ILE A 3 13.01 -3.46 -49.40
CA ILE A 3 12.88 -4.12 -48.07
C ILE A 3 13.88 -3.56 -47.03
N LYS A 4 14.90 -2.82 -47.49
CA LYS A 4 15.96 -2.20 -46.69
C LYS A 4 15.48 -1.22 -45.61
N ASN A 5 14.23 -0.73 -45.70
CA ASN A 5 13.65 0.21 -44.73
C ASN A 5 12.70 -0.45 -43.71
N ILE A 6 12.46 -1.76 -43.80
CA ILE A 6 11.56 -2.49 -42.88
C ILE A 6 12.28 -2.88 -41.59
N LEU A 7 13.59 -3.18 -41.67
CA LEU A 7 14.41 -3.58 -40.54
C LEU A 7 14.42 -2.58 -39.36
N PRO A 8 14.60 -1.25 -39.58
CA PRO A 8 14.57 -0.29 -38.46
C PRO A 8 13.17 -0.13 -37.84
N VAL A 9 12.09 -0.30 -38.63
CA VAL A 9 10.71 -0.25 -38.13
C VAL A 9 10.42 -1.46 -37.25
N LEU A 10 10.86 -2.66 -37.67
CA LEU A 10 10.71 -3.87 -36.88
C LEU A 10 11.50 -3.80 -35.55
N LEU A 11 12.70 -3.21 -35.59
CA LEU A 11 13.52 -3.00 -34.39
C LEU A 11 12.88 -1.99 -33.41
N PHE A 12 12.17 -0.98 -33.92
CA PHE A 12 11.45 -0.01 -33.10
C PHE A 12 10.25 -0.62 -32.35
N PHE A 13 9.55 -1.58 -32.96
CA PHE A 13 8.43 -2.28 -32.32
C PHE A 13 8.88 -3.27 -31.23
N VAL A 14 10.05 -3.90 -31.37
CA VAL A 14 10.59 -4.82 -30.36
C VAL A 14 10.99 -4.08 -29.08
N SER A 15 11.43 -2.81 -29.19
CA SER A 15 11.80 -1.97 -28.03
C SER A 15 10.63 -1.66 -27.09
N PHE A 16 9.40 -1.58 -27.61
CA PHE A 16 8.20 -1.34 -26.78
C PHE A 16 7.80 -2.57 -25.95
N SER A 17 8.15 -3.79 -26.38
CA SER A 17 7.83 -5.02 -25.66
C SER A 17 8.67 -5.25 -24.40
N PHE A 18 9.78 -4.51 -24.23
CA PHE A 18 10.61 -4.60 -23.02
C PHE A 18 10.07 -3.79 -21.83
N TYR A 19 9.24 -2.76 -22.08
CA TYR A 19 8.63 -1.96 -21.01
C TYR A 19 7.41 -2.65 -20.34
N ALA A 20 6.85 -3.70 -20.94
CA ALA A 20 5.65 -4.39 -20.44
C ALA A 20 5.92 -5.56 -19.46
N GLN A 21 7.18 -5.81 -19.07
CA GLN A 21 7.53 -7.00 -18.27
C GLN A 21 7.32 -6.83 -16.75
N ASN A 22 7.01 -5.63 -16.24
CA ASN A 22 6.65 -5.38 -14.84
C ASN A 22 5.14 -5.24 -14.56
N ASP A 23 4.28 -5.23 -15.60
CA ASP A 23 2.87 -4.81 -15.51
C ASP A 23 1.99 -5.64 -14.55
N LYS A 24 2.23 -6.94 -14.41
CA LYS A 24 1.25 -7.83 -13.74
C LYS A 24 1.09 -7.57 -12.24
N THR A 25 2.11 -7.02 -11.58
CA THR A 25 2.05 -6.69 -10.15
C THR A 25 1.42 -5.32 -9.95
N ASP A 26 1.79 -4.36 -10.78
CA ASP A 26 1.27 -2.99 -10.74
C ASP A 26 -0.21 -2.95 -11.13
N GLU A 27 -0.62 -3.67 -12.18
CA GLU A 27 -2.03 -3.78 -12.59
C GLU A 27 -2.92 -4.39 -11.48
N LYS A 28 -2.39 -5.35 -10.70
CA LYS A 28 -3.12 -5.92 -9.56
C LYS A 28 -3.27 -4.90 -8.44
N ARG A 29 -2.22 -4.12 -8.16
CA ARG A 29 -2.24 -3.07 -7.15
C ARG A 29 -3.25 -1.98 -7.51
N GLU A 30 -3.22 -1.50 -8.76
CA GLU A 30 -4.17 -0.51 -9.26
C GLU A 30 -5.62 -0.99 -9.15
N LYS A 31 -5.89 -2.26 -9.48
CA LYS A 31 -7.24 -2.85 -9.31
C LYS A 31 -7.68 -2.86 -7.85
N ILE A 32 -6.78 -3.15 -6.92
CA ILE A 32 -7.08 -3.14 -5.48
C ILE A 32 -7.35 -1.72 -5.00
N GLU A 33 -6.55 -0.75 -5.44
CA GLU A 33 -6.72 0.66 -5.10
C GLU A 33 -8.04 1.21 -5.65
N ALA A 34 -8.37 0.95 -6.92
CA ALA A 34 -9.65 1.33 -7.50
C ALA A 34 -10.85 0.71 -6.76
N PHE A 35 -10.73 -0.57 -6.38
CA PHE A 35 -11.75 -1.24 -5.59
C PHE A 35 -11.89 -0.63 -4.18
N LYS A 36 -10.77 -0.28 -3.53
CA LYS A 36 -10.73 0.39 -2.23
C LYS A 36 -11.41 1.76 -2.30
N VAL A 37 -11.11 2.54 -3.35
CA VAL A 37 -11.72 3.85 -3.59
C VAL A 37 -13.23 3.71 -3.70
N SER A 38 -13.71 2.84 -4.60
CA SER A 38 -15.14 2.61 -4.77
C SER A 38 -15.80 2.12 -3.48
N PHE A 39 -15.18 1.20 -2.76
CA PHE A 39 -15.71 0.63 -1.52
C PHE A 39 -15.86 1.69 -0.44
N LEU A 40 -14.82 2.49 -0.19
CA LEU A 40 -14.85 3.53 0.84
C LEU A 40 -15.79 4.68 0.47
N THR A 41 -15.87 5.09 -0.81
CA THR A 41 -16.84 6.12 -1.24
C THR A 41 -18.28 5.67 -0.98
N THR A 42 -18.62 4.43 -1.32
CA THR A 42 -19.96 3.88 -1.09
C THR A 42 -20.27 3.76 0.39
N GLU A 43 -19.34 3.21 1.18
CA GLU A 43 -19.56 3.05 2.62
C GLU A 43 -19.65 4.39 3.33
N LEU A 44 -18.87 5.40 2.96
CA LEU A 44 -18.87 6.67 3.69
C LEU A 44 -19.97 7.64 3.30
N GLU A 45 -20.65 7.40 2.18
CA GLU A 45 -21.66 8.32 1.62
C GLU A 45 -21.08 9.75 1.56
N LEU A 46 -19.88 9.88 0.99
CA LEU A 46 -19.20 11.17 0.86
C LEU A 46 -19.92 12.03 -0.16
N THR A 47 -20.22 13.28 0.23
CA THR A 47 -20.58 14.32 -0.74
C THR A 47 -19.36 14.68 -1.58
N SER A 48 -19.57 15.28 -2.76
CA SER A 48 -18.45 15.69 -3.63
C SER A 48 -17.44 16.60 -2.93
N THR A 49 -17.93 17.53 -2.09
CA THR A 49 -17.09 18.46 -1.32
C THR A 49 -16.31 17.77 -0.20
N GLU A 50 -16.91 16.77 0.46
CA GLU A 50 -16.17 15.97 1.45
C GLU A 50 -15.11 15.10 0.76
N ALA A 51 -15.46 14.46 -0.36
CA ALA A 51 -14.56 13.58 -1.12
C ALA A 51 -13.31 14.33 -1.61
N GLU A 52 -13.49 15.54 -2.16
CA GLU A 52 -12.40 16.39 -2.64
C GLU A 52 -11.36 16.71 -1.55
N LYS A 53 -11.81 16.90 -0.30
CA LYS A 53 -10.93 17.15 0.84
C LYS A 53 -10.40 15.88 1.50
N PHE A 54 -11.20 14.81 1.47
CA PHE A 54 -10.89 13.53 2.12
C PHE A 54 -9.76 12.78 1.39
N TRP A 55 -9.85 12.63 0.07
CA TRP A 55 -8.92 11.79 -0.69
C TRP A 55 -7.45 12.22 -0.57
N PRO A 56 -7.08 13.51 -0.62
CA PRO A 56 -5.71 13.93 -0.41
C PRO A 56 -5.18 13.56 0.99
N ILE A 57 -6.02 13.66 2.03
CA ILE A 57 -5.66 13.27 3.40
C ILE A 57 -5.49 11.76 3.49
N TYR A 58 -6.41 11.01 2.88
CA TYR A 58 -6.41 9.56 2.87
C TYR A 58 -5.18 8.99 2.17
N ASN A 59 -4.92 9.42 0.94
CA ASN A 59 -3.84 8.91 0.12
C ASN A 59 -2.47 9.22 0.74
N ALA A 60 -2.27 10.44 1.23
CA ALA A 60 -1.04 10.80 1.93
C ALA A 60 -0.78 9.95 3.19
N TYR A 61 -1.85 9.58 3.91
CA TYR A 61 -1.76 8.67 5.04
C TYR A 61 -1.46 7.24 4.60
N ASP A 62 -2.18 6.72 3.60
CA ASP A 62 -2.06 5.35 3.10
C ASP A 62 -0.65 5.12 2.53
N ASP A 63 -0.14 6.05 1.72
CA ASP A 63 1.21 6.01 1.15
C ASP A 63 2.28 5.99 2.23
N LYS A 64 2.18 6.91 3.22
CA LYS A 64 3.16 6.97 4.31
C LYS A 64 3.07 5.75 5.21
N GLN A 65 1.87 5.24 5.47
CA GLN A 65 1.69 4.02 6.24
C GLN A 65 2.28 2.82 5.50
N PHE A 66 2.08 2.75 4.18
CA PHE A 66 2.65 1.73 3.33
C PHE A 66 4.18 1.78 3.35
N GLU A 67 4.79 2.95 3.19
CA GLU A 67 6.25 3.13 3.28
C GLU A 67 6.79 2.62 4.63
N LEU A 68 6.19 3.03 5.75
CA LEU A 68 6.64 2.62 7.09
C LEU A 68 6.50 1.10 7.31
N ARG A 69 5.38 0.51 6.87
CA ARG A 69 5.12 -0.93 7.04
C ARG A 69 5.91 -1.80 6.06
N HIS A 70 6.05 -1.37 4.80
CA HIS A 70 6.66 -2.17 3.76
C HIS A 70 8.17 -2.00 3.67
N GLU A 71 8.68 -0.77 3.83
CA GLU A 71 10.11 -0.52 3.70
C GLU A 71 10.83 -0.73 5.04
N LYS A 72 10.41 -0.03 6.09
CA LYS A 72 11.09 -0.11 7.39
C LYS A 72 10.83 -1.43 8.08
N MET A 73 9.57 -1.81 8.24
CA MET A 73 9.20 -2.98 9.03
C MET A 73 9.57 -4.32 8.39
N LYS A 74 9.42 -4.47 7.07
CA LYS A 74 9.90 -5.66 6.36
C LYS A 74 11.40 -5.85 6.49
N THR A 75 12.18 -4.76 6.52
CA THR A 75 13.63 -4.82 6.60
C THR A 75 14.09 -5.45 7.92
N TYR A 76 13.53 -5.05 9.05
CA TYR A 76 13.88 -5.67 10.34
C TYR A 76 13.20 -7.03 10.55
N LEU A 77 11.96 -7.23 10.07
CA LEU A 77 11.29 -8.54 10.17
C LEU A 77 12.04 -9.64 9.45
N ARG A 78 12.72 -9.35 8.33
CA ARG A 78 13.59 -10.32 7.64
C ARG A 78 14.81 -10.74 8.48
N LYS A 79 15.25 -9.88 9.39
CA LYS A 79 16.34 -10.19 10.34
C LYS A 79 15.87 -10.95 11.57
N LEU A 80 14.55 -11.08 11.74
CA LEU A 80 13.91 -11.81 12.84
C LEU A 80 13.55 -13.26 12.47
N ASP A 81 14.12 -13.80 11.40
CA ASP A 81 14.06 -15.24 11.14
C ASP A 81 14.91 -16.00 12.19
N ASP A 82 14.49 -17.19 12.59
CA ASP A 82 15.03 -17.89 13.78
C ASP A 82 16.56 -18.12 13.69
N ASP A 83 17.06 -18.41 12.50
CA ASP A 83 18.49 -18.59 12.22
C ASP A 83 19.29 -17.27 12.34
N ASN A 84 18.66 -16.13 12.05
CA ASN A 84 19.29 -14.82 12.11
C ASN A 84 19.34 -14.29 13.55
N ILE A 85 18.27 -14.44 14.34
CA ILE A 85 18.20 -13.89 15.71
C ILE A 85 19.32 -14.42 16.60
N ASN A 86 19.53 -15.75 16.59
CA ASN A 86 20.55 -16.39 17.43
C ASN A 86 21.99 -16.02 17.05
N SER A 87 22.19 -15.45 15.86
CA SER A 87 23.49 -15.03 15.34
C SER A 87 23.80 -13.54 15.57
N LEU A 88 22.82 -12.74 16.02
CA LEU A 88 23.00 -11.31 16.23
C LEU A 88 23.91 -11.05 17.44
N SER A 89 24.82 -10.08 17.29
CA SER A 89 25.47 -9.49 18.45
C SER A 89 24.49 -8.63 19.25
N GLU A 90 24.75 -8.44 20.55
CA GLU A 90 23.92 -7.56 21.39
C GLU A 90 23.80 -6.14 20.84
N LYS A 91 24.86 -5.62 20.22
CA LYS A 91 24.83 -4.29 19.58
C LYS A 91 23.85 -4.24 18.41
N GLU A 92 23.80 -5.29 17.58
CA GLU A 92 22.88 -5.37 16.46
C GLU A 92 21.44 -5.55 16.94
N ALA A 93 21.22 -6.38 17.97
CA ALA A 93 19.93 -6.55 18.62
C ALA A 93 19.41 -5.22 19.19
N CYS A 94 20.23 -4.47 19.93
CA CYS A 94 19.86 -3.13 20.42
C CYS A 94 19.51 -2.18 19.27
N THR A 95 20.28 -2.19 18.18
CA THR A 95 20.00 -1.33 17.02
C THR A 95 18.65 -1.69 16.38
N LEU A 96 18.35 -2.99 16.27
CA LEU A 96 17.09 -3.48 15.72
C LEU A 96 15.90 -3.06 16.58
N LEU A 97 16.03 -3.20 17.91
CA LEU A 97 15.01 -2.75 18.86
C LEU A 97 14.74 -1.25 18.74
N SER A 98 15.79 -0.43 18.69
CA SER A 98 15.64 1.03 18.48
C SER A 98 14.96 1.37 17.15
N GLN A 99 15.21 0.61 16.07
CA GLN A 99 14.54 0.79 14.79
C GLN A 99 13.04 0.46 14.85
N ILE A 100 12.69 -0.62 15.57
CA ILE A 100 11.30 -1.02 15.81
C ILE A 100 10.58 0.08 16.59
N GLU A 101 11.14 0.50 17.73
CA GLU A 101 10.56 1.55 18.57
C GLU A 101 10.37 2.87 17.82
N SER A 102 11.36 3.28 17.03
CA SER A 102 11.27 4.48 16.21
C SER A 102 10.16 4.38 15.16
N THR A 103 10.04 3.22 14.49
CA THR A 103 9.01 3.00 13.45
C THR A 103 7.61 2.99 14.06
N ASP A 104 7.43 2.39 15.24
CA ASP A 104 6.16 2.39 15.95
C ASP A 104 5.75 3.80 16.40
N LYS A 105 6.71 4.60 16.88
CA LYS A 105 6.48 6.01 17.22
C LYS A 105 6.06 6.82 16.00
N GLU A 106 6.74 6.64 14.86
CA GLU A 106 6.38 7.31 13.61
C GLU A 106 4.96 6.92 13.14
N LEU A 107 4.60 5.64 13.22
CA LEU A 107 3.25 5.16 12.90
C LEU A 107 2.18 5.75 13.82
N TYR A 108 2.47 5.88 15.11
CA TYR A 108 1.56 6.50 16.07
C TYR A 108 1.30 7.97 15.72
N LEU A 109 2.37 8.76 15.53
CA LEU A 109 2.27 10.18 15.18
C LEU A 109 1.56 10.39 13.84
N LEU A 110 1.81 9.51 12.87
CA LEU A 110 1.11 9.51 11.59
C LEU A 110 -0.40 9.30 11.76
N ARG A 111 -0.82 8.34 12.60
CA ARG A 111 -2.24 8.08 12.93
C ARG A 111 -2.89 9.26 13.63
N GLU A 112 -2.20 9.88 14.58
CA GLU A 112 -2.68 11.06 15.30
C GLU A 112 -2.94 12.22 14.34
N LYS A 113 -1.95 12.56 13.49
CA LYS A 113 -2.07 13.61 12.47
C LYS A 113 -3.20 13.33 11.47
N TYR A 114 -3.35 12.08 11.07
CA TYR A 114 -4.42 11.64 10.18
C TYR A 114 -5.80 11.84 10.82
N MET A 115 -6.01 11.37 12.05
CA MET A 115 -7.25 11.58 12.78
C MET A 115 -7.57 13.06 12.99
N ALA A 116 -6.56 13.88 13.33
CA ALA A 116 -6.73 15.32 13.47
C ALA A 116 -7.15 15.99 12.15
N SER A 117 -6.58 15.54 11.02
CA SER A 117 -6.93 16.03 9.68
C SER A 117 -8.35 15.61 9.28
N LEU A 118 -8.73 14.36 9.52
CA LEU A 118 -10.08 13.87 9.21
C LEU A 118 -11.17 14.60 9.98
N LYS A 119 -10.96 14.91 11.27
CA LYS A 119 -11.93 15.65 12.10
C LYS A 119 -12.26 17.04 11.56
N LYS A 120 -11.41 17.61 10.68
CA LYS A 120 -11.66 18.91 10.03
C LYS A 120 -12.60 18.80 8.82
N VAL A 121 -12.75 17.60 8.26
CA VAL A 121 -13.43 17.38 6.98
C VAL A 121 -14.62 16.42 7.08
N LEU A 122 -14.64 15.53 8.07
CA LEU A 122 -15.68 14.52 8.28
C LEU A 122 -16.22 14.57 9.71
N SER A 123 -17.49 14.19 9.88
CA SER A 123 -18.08 13.98 11.20
C SER A 123 -17.46 12.77 11.90
N SER A 124 -17.45 12.78 13.24
CA SER A 124 -16.96 11.66 14.04
C SER A 124 -17.61 10.33 13.69
N LYS A 125 -18.90 10.33 13.33
CA LYS A 125 -19.62 9.11 12.90
C LYS A 125 -19.08 8.58 11.58
N LYS A 126 -18.78 9.44 10.60
CA LYS A 126 -18.16 9.04 9.34
C LYS A 126 -16.73 8.52 9.54
N ILE A 127 -15.97 9.11 10.47
CA ILE A 127 -14.61 8.62 10.81
C ILE A 127 -14.66 7.21 11.43
N LEU A 128 -15.63 6.94 12.32
CA LEU A 128 -15.83 5.59 12.85
C LEU A 128 -16.26 4.61 11.76
N LYS A 129 -17.15 5.03 10.83
CA LYS A 129 -17.55 4.22 9.68
C LYS A 129 -16.34 3.92 8.79
N LEU A 130 -15.48 4.90 8.52
CA LEU A 130 -14.23 4.73 7.76
C LEU A 130 -13.36 3.65 8.37
N LYS A 131 -13.08 3.75 9.68
CA LYS A 131 -12.26 2.76 10.37
C LYS A 131 -12.83 1.35 10.21
N LYS A 132 -14.14 1.19 10.39
CA LYS A 132 -14.81 -0.10 10.19
C LYS A 132 -14.68 -0.59 8.75
N SER A 133 -14.92 0.28 7.77
CA SER A 133 -14.85 -0.05 6.34
C SER A 133 -13.44 -0.46 5.91
N GLU A 134 -12.39 0.17 6.44
CA GLU A 134 -11.00 -0.27 6.20
C GLU A 134 -10.74 -1.68 6.73
N ASP A 135 -11.18 -1.96 7.97
CA ASP A 135 -11.03 -3.28 8.59
C ASP A 135 -11.83 -4.35 7.80
N ASP A 136 -13.04 -4.03 7.35
CA ASP A 136 -13.89 -4.90 6.53
C ASP A 136 -13.30 -5.14 5.13
N PHE A 137 -12.74 -4.10 4.50
CA PHE A 137 -12.06 -4.19 3.21
C PHE A 137 -10.87 -5.15 3.30
N ASN A 138 -9.99 -4.96 4.31
CA ASN A 138 -8.83 -5.81 4.53
C ASN A 138 -9.24 -7.27 4.76
N ARG A 139 -10.30 -7.51 5.55
CA ARG A 139 -10.85 -8.85 5.78
C ARG A 139 -11.37 -9.48 4.48
N LYS A 140 -12.12 -8.74 3.67
CA LYS A 140 -12.63 -9.20 2.37
C LYS A 140 -11.50 -9.53 1.40
N LEU A 141 -10.50 -8.66 1.31
CA LEU A 141 -9.33 -8.86 0.46
C LEU A 141 -8.55 -10.13 0.85
N LEU A 142 -8.29 -10.32 2.16
CA LEU A 142 -7.64 -11.53 2.68
C LEU A 142 -8.44 -12.81 2.38
N LYS A 143 -9.78 -12.75 2.53
CA LYS A 143 -10.65 -13.89 2.20
C LYS A 143 -10.55 -14.26 0.72
N GLN A 144 -10.59 -13.29 -0.19
CA GLN A 144 -10.45 -13.53 -1.63
C GLN A 144 -9.09 -14.15 -2.00
N TYR A 145 -8.01 -13.72 -1.35
CA TYR A 145 -6.68 -14.31 -1.56
C TYR A 145 -6.63 -15.77 -1.12
N ARG A 146 -7.18 -16.12 0.05
CA ARG A 146 -7.25 -17.50 0.54
C ARG A 146 -8.09 -18.40 -0.35
N GLU A 147 -9.25 -17.93 -0.79
CA GLU A 147 -10.14 -18.68 -1.68
C GLU A 147 -9.53 -18.94 -3.06
N LYS A 148 -8.72 -18.01 -3.58
CA LYS A 148 -7.94 -18.23 -4.81
C LYS A 148 -6.80 -19.20 -4.60
N ALA A 149 -6.10 -19.13 -3.47
CA ALA A 149 -4.97 -20.02 -3.16
C ALA A 149 -5.40 -21.48 -2.95
N GLY A 150 -6.59 -21.73 -2.37
CA GLY A 150 -7.12 -23.10 -2.19
C GLY A 150 -7.79 -23.71 -3.42
N LYS A 151 -7.88 -22.97 -4.54
CA LYS A 151 -8.43 -23.43 -5.83
C LYS A 151 -7.35 -23.64 -6.89
N SER A 152 -6.08 -23.46 -6.54
CA SER A 152 -4.91 -23.75 -7.38
C SER A 152 -4.18 -24.98 -6.86
#